data_AF-A0A1F8KPH2-F1
#
_entry.id   AF-A0A1F8KPH2-F1
#
_cell.length_a   1.000
_cell.length_b   1.000
_cell.length_c   1.000
_cell.angle_alpha   90.00
_cell.angle_beta   90.00
_cell.angle_gamma   90.00
#
_symmetry.space_group_name_H-M   'P 1'
#
loop_
_entity.id
_entity.type
_entity.pdbx_description
1 polymer ?
#
loop_
_entity_poly.entity_id
_entity_poly.type
_entity_poly.pdbx_seq_one_letter_code
_entity_poly.pdbx_strand_id
1 'polypeptide(L)'
;MDIGAIFLTLAVLILIAMFVSGPFMQKQRKLVQEEHEISSLKAENERILNALQELDFDNTLGKIPTEDYPSMRTALMQKGVAILRQLDEYQQTASGQDAESLLEAAIADRRVDSALATSSDDAEKDEDLEALIAKRRSAQKAKSAGFCPKCGNPILVSDTFCPKCGNSLK
;
A
#
# COMPACT_ATOMS: atom_id res chain seq x y z
N MET A 1 58.94 17.01 13.56
CA MET A 1 58.67 15.55 13.48
C MET A 1 57.23 15.28 13.08
N ASP A 2 56.57 16.26 12.44
CA ASP A 2 55.12 16.31 12.33
C ASP A 2 54.61 15.78 11.00
N ILE A 3 55.46 15.79 9.98
CA ILE A 3 55.16 15.25 8.64
C ILE A 3 54.78 13.76 8.72
N GLY A 4 55.50 12.97 9.53
CA GLY A 4 55.18 11.55 9.72
C GLY A 4 53.82 11.31 10.39
N ALA A 5 53.46 12.15 11.36
CA ALA A 5 52.16 12.07 12.04
C ALA A 5 51.01 12.48 11.10
N ILE A 6 51.22 13.48 10.24
CA ILE A 6 50.23 13.89 9.23
C ILE A 6 49.98 12.77 8.21
N PHE A 7 51.04 12.10 7.73
CA PHE A 7 50.86 10.98 6.80
C PHE A 7 50.16 9.77 7.45
N LEU A 8 50.47 9.47 8.71
CA LEU A 8 49.81 8.37 9.44
C LEU A 8 48.33 8.67 9.67
N THR A 9 47.99 9.88 10.13
CA THR A 9 46.59 10.28 10.33
C THR A 9 45.80 10.29 9.02
N LEU A 10 46.37 10.80 7.93
CA LEU A 10 45.75 10.80 6.60
C LEU A 10 45.53 9.36 6.07
N ALA A 11 46.51 8.46 6.24
CA ALA A 11 46.38 7.07 5.83
C ALA A 11 45.25 6.35 6.59
N VAL A 12 45.15 6.57 7.90
CA VAL A 12 44.06 6.02 8.73
C VAL A 12 42.70 6.61 8.33
N LEU A 13 42.63 7.93 8.06
CA LEU A 13 41.41 8.60 7.61
C LEU A 13 40.91 8.02 6.29
N ILE A 14 41.80 7.81 5.31
CA ILE A 14 41.45 7.17 4.02
C ILE A 14 40.91 5.74 4.25
N LEU A 15 41.54 4.98 5.13
CA LEU A 15 41.14 3.60 5.41
C LEU A 15 39.73 3.55 6.05
N ILE A 16 39.46 4.46 7.00
CA ILE A 16 38.14 4.61 7.60
C ILE A 16 37.11 5.05 6.55
N ALA A 17 37.45 6.04 5.72
CA ALA A 17 36.57 6.51 4.65
C ALA A 17 36.24 5.39 3.64
N MET A 18 37.21 4.54 3.30
CA MET A 18 37.00 3.37 2.44
C MET A 18 36.08 2.33 3.10
N PHE A 19 36.27 2.06 4.39
CA PHE A 19 35.44 1.11 5.14
C PHE A 19 33.98 1.59 5.26
N VAL A 20 33.79 2.88 5.54
CA VAL A 20 32.45 3.50 5.68
C VAL A 20 31.75 3.69 4.32
N SER A 21 32.49 3.94 3.24
CA SER A 21 31.90 4.10 1.89
C SER A 21 31.48 2.78 1.25
N GLY A 22 32.01 1.64 1.72
CA GLY A 22 31.64 0.30 1.24
C GLY A 22 30.13 0.03 1.17
N PRO A 23 29.37 0.15 2.28
CA PRO A 23 27.91 -0.09 2.26
C PRO A 23 27.15 0.90 1.37
N PHE A 24 27.63 2.14 1.25
CA PHE A 24 26.99 3.16 0.41
C PHE A 24 27.19 2.89 -1.09
N MET A 25 28.39 2.47 -1.49
CA MET A 25 28.70 2.10 -2.88
C MET A 25 27.90 0.87 -3.34
N GLN A 26 27.68 -0.11 -2.46
CA GLN A 26 26.86 -1.28 -2.78
C GLN A 26 25.40 -0.91 -3.02
N LYS A 27 24.84 0.01 -2.21
CA LYS A 27 23.48 0.51 -2.39
C LYS A 27 23.34 1.29 -3.71
N GLN A 28 24.29 2.17 -4.02
CA GLN A 28 24.27 2.93 -5.27
C GLN A 28 24.39 2.03 -6.52
N ARG A 29 25.26 1.01 -6.50
CA ARG A 29 25.38 0.07 -7.61
C ARG A 29 24.08 -0.70 -7.86
N LYS A 30 23.39 -1.13 -6.79
CA LYS A 30 22.10 -1.82 -6.92
C LYS A 30 21.04 -0.91 -7.54
N LEU A 31 20.93 0.34 -7.09
CA LEU A 31 19.97 1.32 -7.64
C LEU A 31 20.22 1.59 -9.14
N VAL A 32 21.48 1.82 -9.53
CA VAL A 32 21.83 2.07 -10.94
C VAL A 32 21.51 0.86 -11.82
N GLN A 33 21.73 -0.36 -11.33
CA GLN A 33 21.40 -1.57 -12.08
C GLN A 33 19.89 -1.75 -12.25
N GLU A 34 19.11 -1.48 -11.21
CA GLU A 34 17.64 -1.52 -11.26
C GLU A 34 17.07 -0.47 -12.23
N GLU A 35 17.61 0.76 -12.22
CA GLU A 35 17.25 1.80 -13.19
C GLU A 35 17.57 1.41 -14.64
N HIS A 36 18.71 0.75 -14.87
CA HIS A 36 19.07 0.23 -16.19
C HIS A 36 18.12 -0.87 -16.67
N GLU A 37 17.75 -1.80 -15.78
CA GLU A 37 16.77 -2.85 -16.09
C GLU A 37 15.41 -2.22 -16.45
N ILE A 38 14.90 -1.29 -15.64
CA ILE A 38 13.64 -0.56 -15.92
C ILE A 38 13.70 0.17 -17.26
N SER A 39 14.83 0.83 -17.56
CA SER A 39 15.02 1.55 -18.82
C SER A 39 15.00 0.60 -20.02
N SER A 40 15.59 -0.59 -19.88
CA SER A 40 15.58 -1.62 -20.92
C SER A 40 14.16 -2.17 -21.18
N LEU A 41 13.39 -2.42 -20.12
CA LEU A 41 12.00 -2.87 -20.19
C LEU A 41 11.09 -1.83 -20.84
N LYS A 42 11.27 -0.54 -20.51
CA LYS A 42 10.53 0.57 -21.16
C LYS A 42 10.82 0.64 -22.65
N ALA A 43 12.08 0.49 -23.05
CA ALA A 43 12.46 0.48 -24.46
C ALA A 43 11.84 -0.71 -25.21
N GLU A 44 11.74 -1.87 -24.56
CA GLU A 44 11.09 -3.04 -25.18
C GLU A 44 9.57 -2.87 -25.32
N ASN A 45 8.91 -2.25 -24.32
CA ASN A 45 7.50 -1.87 -24.43
C ASN A 45 7.26 -0.93 -25.63
N GLU A 46 8.07 0.14 -25.75
CA GLU A 46 7.96 1.08 -26.87
C GLU A 46 8.15 0.39 -28.24
N ARG A 47 9.07 -0.59 -28.33
CA ARG A 47 9.23 -1.42 -29.53
C ARG A 47 7.97 -2.23 -29.86
N ILE A 48 7.31 -2.83 -28.87
CA ILE A 48 6.07 -3.59 -29.09
C ILE A 48 4.93 -2.67 -29.53
N LEU A 49 4.82 -1.48 -28.93
CA LEU A 49 3.82 -0.49 -29.32
C LEU A 49 4.01 -0.04 -30.78
N ASN A 50 5.25 0.24 -31.17
CA ASN A 50 5.58 0.59 -32.56
C ASN A 50 5.26 -0.58 -33.51
N ALA A 51 5.56 -1.82 -33.13
CA ALA A 51 5.23 -2.99 -33.93
C ALA A 51 3.72 -3.22 -34.07
N LEU A 52 2.94 -2.98 -33.01
CA LEU A 52 1.47 -3.02 -33.06
C LEU A 52 0.92 -1.94 -33.98
N GLN A 53 1.46 -0.72 -33.88
CA GLN A 53 1.05 0.38 -34.73
C GLN A 53 1.36 0.12 -36.21
N GLU A 54 2.54 -0.43 -36.51
CA GLU A 54 2.92 -0.83 -37.87
C GLU A 54 2.02 -1.94 -38.43
N LEU A 55 1.71 -2.95 -37.61
CA LEU A 55 0.77 -4.02 -37.96
C LEU A 55 -0.63 -3.47 -38.28
N ASP A 56 -1.12 -2.56 -37.44
CA ASP A 56 -2.41 -1.91 -37.63
C ASP A 56 -2.43 -1.12 -38.94
N PHE A 57 -1.35 -0.38 -39.24
CA PHE A 57 -1.21 0.33 -40.51
C PHE A 57 -1.19 -0.61 -41.71
N ASP A 58 -0.41 -1.68 -41.67
CA ASP A 58 -0.31 -2.62 -42.78
C ASP A 58 -1.65 -3.34 -43.05
N ASN A 59 -2.45 -3.60 -42.01
CA ASN A 59 -3.82 -4.08 -42.17
C ASN A 59 -4.72 -3.00 -42.80
N THR A 60 -4.65 -1.74 -42.35
CA THR A 60 -5.44 -0.65 -42.95
C THR A 60 -5.07 -0.38 -44.42
N LEU A 61 -3.82 -0.61 -44.80
CA LEU A 61 -3.31 -0.50 -46.16
C LEU A 61 -3.62 -1.73 -47.02
N GLY A 62 -4.22 -2.77 -46.43
CA GLY A 62 -4.56 -4.02 -47.12
C GLY A 62 -3.36 -4.88 -47.50
N LYS A 63 -2.18 -4.68 -46.89
CA LYS A 63 -0.99 -5.51 -47.13
C LYS A 63 -1.11 -6.88 -46.45
N ILE A 64 -1.92 -6.97 -45.40
CA ILE A 64 -2.10 -8.18 -44.59
C ILE A 64 -3.56 -8.65 -44.74
N PRO A 65 -3.79 -9.96 -44.94
CA PRO A 65 -5.14 -10.51 -44.91
C PRO A 65 -5.83 -10.27 -43.57
N THR A 66 -7.11 -9.96 -43.60
CA THR A 66 -7.92 -9.73 -42.39
C THR A 66 -8.08 -10.98 -41.51
N GLU A 67 -7.84 -12.17 -42.06
CA GLU A 67 -7.87 -13.43 -41.31
C GLU A 67 -6.62 -13.64 -40.43
N ASP A 68 -5.45 -13.17 -40.88
CA ASP A 68 -4.17 -13.37 -40.17
C ASP A 68 -3.91 -12.27 -39.13
N TYR A 69 -4.35 -11.04 -39.40
CA TYR A 69 -4.23 -9.88 -38.52
C TYR A 69 -4.59 -10.13 -37.04
N PRO A 70 -5.76 -10.70 -36.69
CA PRO A 70 -6.16 -10.87 -35.28
C PRO A 70 -5.21 -11.80 -34.52
N SER A 71 -4.66 -12.83 -35.17
CA SER A 71 -3.72 -13.77 -34.56
C SER A 71 -2.38 -13.09 -34.23
N MET A 72 -1.86 -12.27 -35.16
CA MET A 72 -0.60 -11.54 -34.98
C MET A 72 -0.73 -10.45 -33.92
N ARG A 73 -1.85 -9.72 -33.92
CA ARG A 73 -2.13 -8.66 -32.95
C ARG A 73 -2.24 -9.20 -31.53
N THR A 74 -2.94 -10.31 -31.34
CA THR A 74 -3.07 -10.93 -30.01
C THR A 74 -1.73 -11.43 -29.48
N ALA A 75 -0.88 -11.99 -30.33
CA ALA A 75 0.48 -12.41 -29.93
C ALA A 75 1.35 -11.22 -29.47
N LEU A 76 1.34 -10.10 -30.20
CA LEU A 76 2.06 -8.87 -29.81
C LEU A 76 1.48 -8.26 -28.53
N MET A 77 0.16 -8.24 -28.40
CA MET A 77 -0.52 -7.73 -27.21
C MET A 77 -0.18 -8.54 -25.95
N GLN A 78 -0.12 -9.87 -26.06
CA GLN A 78 0.29 -10.74 -24.95
C GLN A 78 1.74 -10.46 -24.51
N LYS A 79 2.65 -10.23 -25.47
CA LYS A 79 4.03 -9.82 -25.15
C LYS A 79 4.06 -8.47 -24.44
N GLY A 80 3.29 -7.48 -24.91
CA GLY A 80 3.18 -6.17 -24.26
C GLY A 80 2.67 -6.27 -22.82
N VAL A 81 1.64 -7.09 -22.58
CA VAL A 81 1.11 -7.34 -21.21
C VAL A 81 2.15 -7.99 -20.31
N ALA A 82 2.97 -8.92 -20.83
CA ALA A 82 4.02 -9.55 -20.05
C ALA A 82 5.09 -8.54 -19.58
N ILE A 83 5.51 -7.64 -20.46
CA ILE A 83 6.49 -6.60 -20.13
C ILE A 83 5.91 -5.57 -19.14
N LEU A 84 4.66 -5.18 -19.32
CA LEU A 84 3.97 -4.27 -18.39
C LEU A 84 3.88 -4.85 -16.98
N ARG A 85 3.61 -6.15 -16.84
CA ARG A 85 3.61 -6.81 -15.52
C ARG A 85 4.98 -6.79 -14.85
N GLN A 86 6.05 -6.98 -15.62
CA GLN A 86 7.41 -6.88 -15.08
C GLN A 86 7.70 -5.44 -14.59
N LEU A 87 7.34 -4.43 -15.40
CA LEU A 87 7.46 -3.02 -14.99
C LEU A 87 6.70 -2.69 -13.71
N ASP A 88 5.47 -3.20 -13.56
CA ASP A 88 4.67 -3.02 -12.35
C ASP A 88 5.33 -3.66 -11.11
N GLU A 89 6.00 -4.80 -11.25
CA GLU A 89 6.71 -5.48 -10.16
C GLU A 89 7.93 -4.66 -9.67
N TYR A 90 8.74 -4.15 -10.60
CA TYR A 90 9.84 -3.24 -10.26
C TYR A 90 9.33 -1.94 -9.62
N GLN A 91 8.22 -1.39 -10.15
CA GLN A 91 7.65 -0.15 -9.62
C GLN A 91 7.02 -0.33 -8.24
N GLN A 92 6.40 -1.48 -7.94
CA GLN A 92 5.92 -1.83 -6.59
C GLN A 92 7.08 -2.05 -5.62
N THR A 93 8.19 -2.64 -6.06
CA THR A 93 9.36 -2.83 -5.19
C THR A 93 9.99 -1.48 -4.82
N ALA A 94 10.14 -0.57 -5.78
CA ALA A 94 10.65 0.77 -5.54
C ALA A 94 9.68 1.61 -4.68
N SER A 95 8.40 1.68 -5.06
CA SER A 95 7.40 2.47 -4.33
C SER A 95 6.98 1.86 -2.98
N GLY A 96 7.11 0.54 -2.81
CA GLY A 96 6.81 -0.15 -1.55
C GLY A 96 7.78 0.24 -0.45
N GLN A 97 9.07 0.42 -0.77
CA GLN A 97 10.07 0.92 0.19
C GLN A 97 9.80 2.37 0.61
N ASP A 98 9.34 3.20 -0.32
CA ASP A 98 8.97 4.59 -0.04
C ASP A 98 7.65 4.68 0.73
N ALA A 99 6.64 3.89 0.35
CA ALA A 99 5.33 3.89 0.99
C ALA A 99 5.37 3.31 2.41
N GLU A 100 6.14 2.25 2.63
CA GLU A 100 6.31 1.64 3.96
C GLU A 100 7.04 2.60 4.90
N SER A 101 8.11 3.25 4.45
CA SER A 101 8.84 4.24 5.26
C SER A 101 8.01 5.50 5.57
N LEU A 102 7.22 6.00 4.60
CA LEU A 102 6.30 7.11 4.82
C LEU A 102 5.16 6.72 5.78
N LEU A 103 4.65 5.49 5.68
CA LEU A 103 3.61 4.99 6.57
C LEU A 103 4.14 4.83 8.00
N GLU A 104 5.34 4.28 8.18
CA GLU A 104 6.00 4.17 9.48
C GLU A 104 6.21 5.54 10.12
N ALA A 105 6.67 6.53 9.35
CA ALA A 105 6.83 7.91 9.81
C ALA A 105 5.49 8.51 10.26
N ALA A 106 4.43 8.37 9.45
CA ALA A 106 3.10 8.87 9.80
C ALA A 106 2.50 8.18 11.05
N ILE A 107 2.78 6.89 11.25
CA ILE A 107 2.38 6.16 12.46
C ILE A 107 3.17 6.64 13.68
N ALA A 108 4.47 6.92 13.53
CA ALA A 108 5.30 7.46 14.61
C ALA A 108 4.78 8.82 15.08
N ASP A 109 4.48 9.74 14.15
CA ASP A 109 3.90 11.05 14.46
C ASP A 109 2.56 10.89 15.18
N ARG A 110 1.67 10.03 14.68
CA ARG A 110 0.38 9.79 15.32
C ARG A 110 0.49 9.14 16.70
N ARG A 111 1.51 8.30 16.94
CA ARG A 111 1.75 7.71 18.27
C ARG A 111 2.20 8.78 19.26
N VAL A 112 3.06 9.70 18.83
CA VAL A 112 3.51 10.84 19.64
C VAL A 112 2.31 11.73 19.98
N ASP A 113 1.47 12.05 18.99
CA ASP A 113 0.25 12.83 19.19
C ASP A 113 -0.77 12.12 20.10
N SER A 114 -0.93 10.80 19.98
CA SER A 114 -1.81 10.02 20.87
C SER A 114 -1.30 9.97 22.31
N ALA A 115 0.04 9.93 22.48
CA ALA A 115 0.66 9.96 23.80
C ALA A 115 0.53 11.35 24.46
N LEU A 116 0.49 12.42 23.67
CA LEU A 116 0.21 13.79 24.11
C LEU A 116 -1.29 14.04 24.37
N ALA A 117 -2.18 13.41 23.59
CA ALA A 117 -3.64 13.49 23.75
C ALA A 117 -4.16 12.71 24.96
N THR A 118 -3.39 11.77 25.54
CA THR A 118 -3.75 11.06 26.79
C THR A 118 -3.48 11.91 28.05
N SER A 119 -3.48 13.24 27.92
CA SER A 119 -3.36 14.15 29.05
C SER A 119 -4.72 14.34 29.72
N SER A 120 -4.94 13.64 30.84
CA SER A 120 -5.91 13.82 31.95
C SER A 120 -7.40 14.20 31.69
N ASP A 121 -7.71 15.05 30.72
CA ASP A 121 -9.05 15.57 30.40
C ASP A 121 -9.93 14.56 29.64
N ASP A 122 -9.35 13.64 28.87
CA ASP A 122 -10.11 12.64 28.12
C ASP A 122 -10.43 11.39 28.95
N ALA A 123 -9.64 11.10 29.99
CA ALA A 123 -9.95 10.04 30.95
C ALA A 123 -11.20 10.37 31.79
N GLU A 124 -11.38 11.63 32.22
CA GLU A 124 -12.60 12.06 32.93
C GLU A 124 -13.84 12.03 32.01
N LYS A 125 -13.70 12.40 30.73
CA LYS A 125 -14.81 12.34 29.76
C LYS A 125 -15.22 10.90 29.43
N ASP A 126 -14.26 9.98 29.35
CA ASP A 126 -14.54 8.56 29.11
C ASP A 126 -15.28 7.93 30.30
N GLU A 127 -14.90 8.25 31.54
CA GLU A 127 -15.62 7.81 32.74
C GLU A 127 -17.06 8.35 32.80
N ASP A 128 -17.25 9.64 32.46
CA ASP A 128 -18.59 10.25 32.37
C ASP A 128 -19.45 9.62 31.26
N LEU A 129 -18.85 9.31 30.10
CA LEU A 129 -19.51 8.62 29.00
C LEU A 129 -19.92 7.19 29.39
N GLU A 130 -19.05 6.44 30.05
CA GLU A 130 -19.39 5.10 30.54
C GLU A 130 -20.50 5.14 31.59
N ALA A 131 -20.50 6.12 32.49
CA ALA A 131 -21.56 6.33 33.46
C ALA A 131 -22.91 6.66 32.77
N LEU A 132 -22.89 7.51 31.74
CA LEU A 132 -24.07 7.84 30.92
C LEU A 132 -24.61 6.62 30.17
N ILE A 133 -23.73 5.77 29.60
CA ILE A 133 -24.11 4.53 28.91
C ILE A 133 -24.69 3.52 29.90
N ALA A 134 -24.08 3.35 31.07
CA ALA A 134 -24.57 2.45 32.12
C ALA A 134 -25.95 2.87 32.62
N LYS A 135 -26.17 4.19 32.82
CA LYS A 135 -27.47 4.76 33.19
C LYS A 135 -28.53 4.55 32.10
N ARG A 136 -28.14 4.66 30.83
CA ARG A 136 -29.04 4.36 29.71
C ARG A 136 -29.39 2.88 29.62
N ARG A 137 -28.40 1.99 29.78
CA ARG A 137 -28.59 0.53 29.77
C ARG A 137 -29.46 0.04 30.93
N SER A 138 -29.32 0.63 32.12
CA SER A 138 -30.17 0.31 33.27
C SER A 138 -31.60 0.82 33.09
N ALA A 139 -31.78 2.01 32.53
CA ALA A 139 -33.11 2.54 32.18
C ALA A 139 -33.81 1.71 31.09
N GLN A 140 -33.05 1.11 30.16
CA GLN A 140 -33.57 0.25 29.10
C GLN A 140 -33.78 -1.21 29.51
N LYS A 141 -33.39 -1.66 30.71
CA LYS A 141 -33.78 -2.98 31.27
C LYS A 141 -35.27 -3.00 31.68
N ALA A 142 -36.16 -2.49 30.83
CA ALA A 142 -37.60 -2.65 30.99
C ALA A 142 -38.04 -4.05 30.55
N LYS A 143 -39.20 -4.47 31.06
CA LYS A 143 -39.75 -5.84 31.06
C LYS A 143 -39.60 -6.54 29.69
N SER A 144 -39.12 -7.79 29.72
CA SER A 144 -39.06 -8.66 28.54
C SER A 144 -40.46 -8.93 28.00
N ALA A 145 -40.71 -8.66 26.73
CA ALA A 145 -41.96 -8.96 26.03
C ALA A 145 -42.03 -10.39 25.47
N GLY A 146 -41.03 -11.22 25.77
CA GLY A 146 -40.91 -12.58 25.24
C GLY A 146 -39.82 -12.69 24.18
N PHE A 147 -40.05 -13.55 23.19
CA PHE A 147 -39.08 -13.88 22.13
C PHE A 147 -39.62 -13.54 20.75
N CYS A 148 -38.74 -13.07 19.86
CA CYS A 148 -39.10 -12.79 18.47
C CYS A 148 -39.49 -14.10 17.74
N PRO A 149 -40.64 -14.13 17.02
CA PRO A 149 -41.12 -15.34 16.35
C PRO A 149 -40.23 -15.80 15.17
N LYS A 150 -39.42 -14.90 14.60
CA LYS A 150 -38.58 -15.21 13.43
C LYS A 150 -37.17 -15.70 13.80
N CYS A 151 -36.57 -15.16 14.86
CA CYS A 151 -35.18 -15.42 15.21
C CYS A 151 -34.97 -15.94 16.63
N GLY A 152 -36.03 -16.04 17.43
CA GLY A 152 -35.99 -16.59 18.79
C GLY A 152 -35.22 -15.75 19.81
N ASN A 153 -34.83 -14.50 19.50
CA ASN A 153 -34.11 -13.65 20.46
C ASN A 153 -35.06 -12.90 21.38
N PRO A 154 -34.66 -12.63 22.64
CA PRO A 154 -35.49 -11.89 23.58
C PRO A 154 -35.72 -10.46 23.08
N ILE A 155 -36.95 -9.99 23.23
CA ILE A 155 -37.42 -8.66 22.83
C ILE A 155 -37.96 -7.91 24.05
N LEU A 156 -37.85 -6.59 24.05
CA LEU A 156 -38.41 -5.74 25.09
C LEU A 156 -39.80 -5.24 24.70
N VAL A 157 -40.63 -4.88 25.69
CA VAL A 157 -41.99 -4.33 25.45
C VAL A 157 -41.96 -3.02 24.67
N SER A 158 -40.84 -2.29 24.71
CA SER A 158 -40.64 -1.06 23.95
C SER A 158 -40.22 -1.27 22.48
N ASP A 159 -39.89 -2.50 22.09
CA ASP A 159 -39.28 -2.76 20.78
C ASP A 159 -40.36 -2.88 19.70
N THR A 160 -40.36 -1.95 18.74
CA THR A 160 -41.24 -2.06 17.54
C THR A 160 -40.66 -3.04 16.52
N PHE A 161 -39.34 -3.21 16.53
CA PHE A 161 -38.58 -4.10 15.65
C PHE A 161 -37.61 -4.94 16.47
N CYS A 162 -37.36 -6.18 16.04
CA CYS A 162 -36.37 -7.02 16.70
C CYS A 162 -34.95 -6.46 16.48
N PRO A 163 -34.17 -6.19 17.55
CA PRO A 163 -32.85 -5.58 17.44
C PRO A 163 -31.81 -6.45 16.72
N LYS A 164 -32.06 -7.75 16.56
CA LYS A 164 -31.11 -8.68 15.91
C LYS A 164 -31.44 -9.00 14.46
N CYS A 165 -32.72 -9.16 14.12
CA CYS A 165 -33.15 -9.58 12.78
C CYS A 165 -33.99 -8.53 12.03
N GLY A 166 -34.25 -7.37 12.65
CA GLY A 166 -35.00 -6.27 12.04
C GLY A 166 -36.50 -6.55 11.81
N ASN A 167 -37.02 -7.70 12.22
CA ASN A 167 -38.42 -8.06 12.00
C ASN A 167 -39.35 -7.15 12.81
N SER A 168 -40.42 -6.63 12.19
CA SER A 168 -41.44 -5.88 12.92
C SER A 168 -42.18 -6.81 13.90
N LEU A 169 -42.40 -6.32 15.12
CA LEU A 169 -43.07 -7.06 16.21
C LEU A 169 -44.51 -6.55 16.45
N LYS A 170 -44.93 -5.58 15.63
CA LYS A 170 -46.26 -4.98 15.63
C LYS A 170 -47.11 -5.55 14.51
#